data_AF-A0A0F9UN31-F1
#
_entry.id   AF-A0A0F9UN31-F1
#
_cell.length_a   1.000
_cell.length_b   1.000
_cell.length_c   1.000
_cell.angle_alpha   90.00
_cell.angle_beta   90.00
_cell.angle_gamma   90.00
#
_symmetry.space_group_name_H-M   'P 1'
#
loop_
_entity.id
_entity.type
_entity.pdbx_description
1 polymer ?
#
loop_
_entity_poly.entity_id
_entity_poly.type
_entity_poly.pdbx_seq_one_letter_code
_entity_poly.pdbx_strand_id
1 'polypeptide(L)'
;MIHVFGHPRSGNHYLCHLVEVNAFGPMQQRGNQHHRWPPPFSGEPLGKLFEKKNERFLYVWRNYEDVLASLLAQSSRINGDISPKVFNNTPWIKLVEDGKVKQEQLNRWIEGDQQYMTPYECWKEAVEKWLSFAETRSDIYTVRYEDLMSEFHDTMDGIAQWLGLDRNTFKNIAEKVDAARPRKGGYGYGGV
;
A
#
# COMPACT_ATOMS: atom_id res chain seq x y z
N MET A 1 -3.22 -17.82 -8.07
CA MET A 1 -3.31 -16.39 -8.47
C MET A 1 -2.50 -15.57 -7.48
N ILE A 2 -1.84 -14.47 -7.89
CA ILE A 2 -1.14 -13.56 -6.96
C ILE A 2 -2.01 -12.33 -6.71
N HIS A 3 -2.14 -11.95 -5.44
CA HIS A 3 -2.83 -10.75 -5.01
C HIS A 3 -1.87 -9.83 -4.26
N VAL A 4 -1.89 -8.54 -4.58
CA VAL A 4 -1.06 -7.54 -3.90
C VAL A 4 -1.96 -6.66 -3.04
N PHE A 5 -1.67 -6.67 -1.75
CA PHE A 5 -2.33 -5.90 -0.71
C PHE A 5 -1.36 -4.91 -0.09
N GLY A 6 -1.90 -3.87 0.53
CA GLY A 6 -1.12 -2.92 1.31
C GLY A 6 -1.97 -1.75 1.79
N HIS A 7 -1.59 -1.15 2.90
CA HIS A 7 -2.28 0.05 3.38
C HIS A 7 -2.20 1.19 2.33
N PRO A 8 -3.20 2.08 2.22
CA PRO A 8 -3.09 3.29 1.40
C PRO A 8 -1.72 3.95 1.51
N ARG A 9 -1.14 4.24 0.34
CA ARG A 9 0.16 4.95 0.17
C ARG A 9 1.41 4.18 0.63
N SER A 10 1.30 2.87 0.84
CA SER A 10 2.44 2.00 1.18
C SER A 10 3.22 1.45 -0.02
N GLY A 11 2.93 1.90 -1.24
CA GLY A 11 3.65 1.46 -2.44
C GLY A 11 3.02 0.28 -3.19
N ASN A 12 1.74 -0.02 -2.93
CA ASN A 12 1.04 -1.15 -3.55
C ASN A 12 1.09 -1.15 -5.07
N HIS A 13 0.85 -0.02 -5.73
CA HIS A 13 0.93 0.07 -7.20
C HIS A 13 2.35 -0.23 -7.69
N TYR A 14 3.36 0.27 -6.97
CA TYR A 14 4.75 0.01 -7.33
C TYR A 14 5.09 -1.48 -7.24
N LEU A 15 4.73 -2.14 -6.14
CA LEU A 15 4.92 -3.58 -6.00
C LEU A 15 4.11 -4.38 -7.04
N CYS A 16 2.87 -3.99 -7.30
CA CYS A 16 2.03 -4.63 -8.33
C CYS A 16 2.71 -4.59 -9.70
N HIS A 17 3.20 -3.42 -10.12
CA HIS A 17 3.91 -3.28 -11.39
C HIS A 17 5.22 -4.08 -11.43
N LEU A 18 5.97 -4.13 -10.32
CA LEU A 18 7.20 -4.91 -10.24
C LEU A 18 6.92 -6.41 -10.42
N VAL A 19 5.90 -6.92 -9.74
CA VAL A 19 5.49 -8.32 -9.85
C VAL A 19 4.94 -8.60 -11.26
N GLU A 20 4.13 -7.71 -11.84
CA GLU A 20 3.64 -7.85 -13.22
C GLU A 20 4.80 -7.97 -14.23
N VAL A 21 5.78 -7.06 -14.15
CA VAL A 21 6.90 -7.05 -15.09
C VAL A 21 7.82 -8.25 -14.92
N ASN A 22 8.10 -8.66 -13.68
CA ASN A 22 9.14 -9.65 -13.39
C ASN A 22 8.62 -11.08 -13.23
N ALA A 23 7.36 -11.26 -12.80
CA ALA A 23 6.79 -12.60 -12.60
C ALA A 23 5.93 -13.09 -13.78
N PHE A 24 5.27 -12.17 -14.50
CA PHE A 24 4.27 -12.54 -15.52
C PHE A 24 4.66 -12.14 -16.95
N GLY A 25 5.67 -11.29 -17.12
CA GLY A 25 6.13 -10.80 -18.42
C GLY A 25 5.16 -9.82 -19.11
N PRO A 26 5.54 -9.23 -20.25
CA PRO A 26 4.80 -8.15 -20.90
C PRO A 26 3.42 -8.56 -21.44
N MET A 27 3.16 -9.85 -21.69
CA MET A 27 1.89 -10.34 -22.23
C MET A 27 0.76 -10.51 -21.21
N GLN A 28 1.04 -10.36 -19.91
CA GLN A 28 0.05 -10.51 -18.83
C GLN A 28 -0.08 -9.26 -17.94
N GLN A 29 0.36 -8.09 -18.42
CA GLN A 29 0.15 -6.81 -17.74
C GLN A 29 -1.35 -6.50 -17.66
N ARG A 30 -2.00 -6.93 -16.57
CA ARG A 30 -3.45 -6.79 -16.38
C ARG A 30 -3.86 -5.45 -15.79
N GLY A 31 -2.91 -4.56 -15.51
CA GLY A 31 -3.15 -3.17 -15.11
C GLY A 31 -3.98 -3.05 -13.84
N ASN A 32 -3.34 -2.88 -12.68
CA ASN A 32 -3.99 -2.66 -11.37
C ASN A 32 -5.05 -3.71 -10.95
N GLN A 33 -5.35 -4.74 -11.74
CA GLN A 33 -6.37 -5.76 -11.43
C GLN A 33 -5.98 -6.65 -10.24
N HIS A 34 -4.70 -6.68 -9.87
CA HIS A 34 -4.18 -7.43 -8.73
C HIS A 34 -4.06 -6.59 -7.46
N HIS A 35 -4.29 -5.27 -7.54
CA HIS A 35 -4.31 -4.39 -6.40
C HIS A 35 -5.62 -4.58 -5.64
N ARG A 36 -5.53 -5.05 -4.40
CA ARG A 36 -6.67 -5.13 -3.50
C ARG A 36 -6.39 -4.35 -2.24
N TRP A 37 -7.41 -3.66 -1.75
CA TRP A 37 -7.35 -3.08 -0.43
C TRP A 37 -7.32 -4.21 0.61
N PRO A 38 -6.40 -4.16 1.59
CA PRO A 38 -6.34 -5.18 2.62
C PRO A 38 -7.60 -5.15 3.46
N PRO A 39 -8.19 -6.29 3.86
CA PRO A 39 -9.16 -6.26 4.93
C PRO A 39 -8.62 -5.50 6.16
N PRO A 40 -9.46 -4.69 6.79
CA PRO A 40 -10.91 -4.58 6.57
C PRO A 40 -11.35 -3.63 5.43
N PHE A 41 -10.44 -2.98 4.71
CA PHE A 41 -10.76 -2.01 3.64
C PHE A 41 -11.42 -2.59 2.37
N SER A 42 -11.76 -3.88 2.37
CA SER A 42 -12.42 -4.57 1.25
C SER A 42 -13.76 -5.20 1.64
N GLY A 43 -14.30 -4.89 2.82
CA GLY A 43 -15.56 -5.43 3.35
C GLY A 43 -15.55 -6.91 3.75
N GLU A 44 -14.54 -7.68 3.33
CA GLU A 44 -14.40 -9.10 3.64
C GLU A 44 -13.48 -9.31 4.86
N PRO A 45 -13.87 -10.12 5.87
CA PRO A 45 -12.97 -10.52 6.94
C PRO A 45 -11.71 -11.18 6.38
N LEU A 46 -10.54 -10.84 6.94
CA LEU A 46 -9.24 -11.35 6.51
C LEU A 46 -9.20 -12.89 6.42
N GLY A 47 -9.86 -13.59 7.36
CA GLY A 47 -9.97 -15.05 7.34
C GLY A 47 -10.65 -15.63 6.09
N LYS A 48 -11.69 -14.97 5.57
CA LYS A 48 -12.42 -15.43 4.37
C LYS A 48 -11.62 -15.25 3.09
N LEU A 49 -10.78 -14.21 3.04
CA LEU A 49 -9.89 -13.96 1.91
C LEU A 49 -8.93 -15.15 1.69
N PHE A 50 -8.54 -15.81 2.78
CA PHE A 50 -7.55 -16.87 2.82
C PHE A 50 -8.11 -18.30 2.71
N GLU A 51 -9.42 -18.47 2.58
CA GLU A 51 -10.07 -19.77 2.36
C GLU A 51 -9.90 -20.25 0.90
N LYS A 52 -9.46 -19.36 0.00
CA LYS A 52 -9.25 -19.67 -1.42
C LYS A 52 -7.99 -20.49 -1.62
N LYS A 53 -8.15 -21.75 -2.00
CA LYS A 53 -7.04 -22.67 -2.29
C LYS A 53 -6.21 -22.17 -3.49
N ASN A 54 -4.89 -22.29 -3.40
CA ASN A 54 -3.92 -21.96 -4.46
C ASN A 54 -3.81 -20.45 -4.83
N GLU A 55 -4.21 -19.57 -3.91
CA GLU A 55 -3.89 -18.14 -3.99
C GLU A 55 -2.63 -17.83 -3.18
N ARG A 56 -1.94 -16.77 -3.59
CA ARG A 56 -0.72 -16.26 -2.96
C ARG A 56 -0.89 -14.77 -2.72
N PHE A 57 -0.52 -14.30 -1.55
CA PHE A 57 -0.77 -12.95 -1.06
C PHE A 57 0.55 -12.22 -0.81
N LEU A 58 0.79 -11.14 -1.54
CA LEU A 58 1.84 -10.18 -1.22
C LEU A 58 1.24 -9.04 -0.42
N TYR A 59 1.84 -8.70 0.72
CA TYR A 59 1.43 -7.56 1.51
C TYR A 59 2.57 -6.55 1.63
N VAL A 60 2.39 -5.35 1.08
CA VAL A 60 3.34 -4.25 1.25
C VAL A 60 2.91 -3.28 2.34
N TRP A 61 3.85 -2.95 3.23
CA TRP A 61 3.66 -1.94 4.26
C TRP A 61 4.82 -0.95 4.25
N ARG A 62 4.57 0.25 4.78
CA ARG A 62 5.52 1.35 4.81
C ARG A 62 5.45 2.03 6.16
N ASN A 63 6.56 2.60 6.61
CA ASN A 63 6.62 3.37 7.85
C ASN A 63 5.55 4.47 7.85
N TYR A 64 4.95 4.70 9.01
CA TYR A 64 3.79 5.57 9.09
C TYR A 64 4.10 7.03 8.78
N GLU A 65 5.27 7.53 9.19
CA GLU A 65 5.70 8.91 8.94
C GLU A 65 5.70 9.24 7.45
N ASP A 66 6.16 8.27 6.66
CA ASP A 66 6.23 8.31 5.22
C ASP A 66 4.84 8.17 4.56
N VAL A 67 3.97 7.32 5.12
CA VAL A 67 2.57 7.20 4.71
C VAL A 67 1.84 8.53 4.97
N LEU A 68 2.02 9.13 6.14
CA LEU A 68 1.43 10.39 6.56
C LEU A 68 1.85 11.53 5.62
N ALA A 69 3.15 11.67 5.35
CA ALA A 69 3.64 12.65 4.39
C ALA A 69 3.03 12.45 3.00
N SER A 70 2.91 11.20 2.56
CA SER A 70 2.33 10.84 1.27
C SER A 70 0.82 11.05 1.18
N LEU A 71 0.09 10.94 2.30
CA LEU A 71 -1.34 11.28 2.40
C LEU A 71 -1.54 12.79 2.35
N LEU A 72 -0.80 13.54 3.17
CA LEU A 72 -0.86 15.01 3.27
C LEU A 72 -0.52 15.71 1.95
N ALA A 73 0.36 15.12 1.14
CA ALA A 73 0.70 15.65 -0.19
C ALA A 73 -0.45 15.54 -1.22
N GLN A 74 -1.56 14.85 -0.92
CA GLN A 74 -2.67 14.66 -1.86
C GLN A 74 -3.69 15.80 -1.78
N SER A 75 -3.37 16.95 -2.36
CA SER A 75 -4.26 18.13 -2.44
C SER A 75 -5.61 17.85 -3.10
N SER A 76 -5.71 16.82 -3.93
CA SER A 76 -6.99 16.37 -4.52
C SER A 76 -7.92 15.70 -3.51
N ARG A 77 -7.43 15.34 -2.31
CA ARG A 77 -8.09 14.50 -1.31
C ARG A 77 -8.21 15.15 0.06
N ILE A 78 -7.26 16.02 0.38
CA ILE A 78 -7.19 16.80 1.62
C ILE A 78 -7.45 18.26 1.27
N ASN A 79 -8.34 18.89 2.03
CA ASN A 79 -8.76 20.27 1.80
C ASN A 79 -7.97 21.21 2.71
N GLY A 80 -7.31 22.18 2.08
CA GLY A 80 -6.53 23.21 2.76
C GLY A 80 -5.32 22.65 3.52
N ASP A 81 -4.69 23.52 4.30
CA ASP A 81 -3.56 23.14 5.13
C ASP A 81 -4.04 22.48 6.42
N ILE A 82 -3.59 21.25 6.67
CA ILE A 82 -3.74 20.55 7.93
C ILE A 82 -2.36 20.15 8.44
N SER A 83 -2.08 20.46 9.71
CA SER A 83 -0.80 20.05 10.29
C SER A 83 -0.76 18.53 10.46
N PRO A 84 0.41 17.87 10.30
CA PRO A 84 0.56 16.44 10.55
C PRO A 84 0.06 16.02 11.93
N LYS A 85 0.28 16.86 12.95
CA LYS A 85 -0.18 16.60 14.32
C LYS A 85 -1.71 16.57 14.43
N VAL A 86 -2.40 17.50 13.77
CA VAL A 86 -3.88 17.52 13.80
C VAL A 86 -4.43 16.35 13.02
N PHE A 87 -3.92 16.10 11.80
CA PHE A 87 -4.33 14.96 10.99
C PHE A 87 -4.16 13.64 11.76
N ASN A 88 -3.02 13.46 12.43
CA ASN A 88 -2.70 12.21 13.11
C ASN A 88 -3.54 11.91 14.36
N ASN A 89 -3.99 12.94 15.07
CA ASN A 89 -4.68 12.78 16.36
C ASN A 89 -6.19 13.01 16.25
N THR A 90 -6.71 13.18 15.03
CA THR A 90 -8.13 13.42 14.80
C THR A 90 -8.74 12.19 14.11
N PRO A 91 -9.81 11.61 14.65
CA PRO A 91 -10.53 10.52 14.00
C PRO A 91 -10.96 10.89 12.58
N TRP A 92 -11.00 9.90 11.69
CA TRP A 92 -11.33 10.14 10.29
C TRP A 92 -12.69 10.83 10.09
N ILE A 93 -13.72 10.42 10.85
CA ILE A 93 -15.04 11.04 10.78
C ILE A 93 -14.99 12.54 11.07
N LYS A 94 -14.21 12.95 12.08
CA LYS A 94 -14.04 14.36 12.45
C LYS A 94 -13.27 15.14 11.39
N LEU A 95 -12.25 14.54 10.79
CA LEU A 95 -11.53 15.14 9.67
C LEU A 95 -12.45 15.45 8.48
N VAL A 96 -13.48 14.63 8.27
CA VAL A 96 -14.49 14.87 7.23
C VAL A 96 -15.51 15.93 7.67
N GLU A 97 -16.01 15.85 8.90
CA GLU A 97 -16.93 16.84 9.48
C GLU A 97 -16.34 18.26 9.47
N ASP A 98 -15.05 18.38 9.80
CA ASP A 98 -14.28 19.64 9.77
C ASP A 98 -13.92 20.09 8.34
N GLY A 99 -14.36 19.33 7.33
CA GLY A 99 -14.11 19.60 5.92
C GLY A 99 -12.65 19.48 5.51
N LYS A 100 -11.79 18.84 6.32
CA LYS A 100 -10.34 18.66 6.04
C LYS A 100 -10.06 17.49 5.11
N VAL A 101 -10.92 16.47 5.12
CA VAL A 101 -10.85 15.31 4.23
C VAL A 101 -12.18 15.19 3.49
N LYS A 102 -12.13 14.90 2.19
CA LYS A 102 -13.36 14.69 1.41
C LYS A 102 -14.05 13.39 1.84
N GLN A 103 -15.37 13.39 2.01
CA GLN A 103 -16.16 12.20 2.36
C GLN A 103 -15.87 10.98 1.45
N GLU A 104 -15.69 11.22 0.15
CA GLU A 104 -15.33 10.14 -0.79
C GLU A 104 -14.00 9.44 -0.44
N GLN A 105 -13.08 10.14 0.23
CA GLN A 105 -11.81 9.54 0.66
C GLN A 105 -11.99 8.70 1.91
N LEU A 106 -12.86 9.12 2.85
CA LEU A 106 -13.26 8.27 3.96
C LEU A 106 -13.79 6.93 3.43
N ASN A 107 -14.76 6.99 2.52
CA ASN A 107 -15.39 5.80 1.94
C ASN A 107 -14.42 4.91 1.13
N ARG A 108 -13.27 5.45 0.68
CA ARG A 108 -12.25 4.69 -0.07
C ARG A 108 -11.16 4.13 0.83
N TRP A 109 -10.87 4.79 1.94
CA TRP A 109 -9.76 4.45 2.82
C TRP A 109 -10.20 3.70 4.05
N ILE A 110 -11.47 3.78 4.45
CA ILE A 110 -11.94 3.41 5.77
C ILE A 110 -13.34 2.79 5.64
N GLU A 111 -13.58 1.68 6.34
CA GLU A 111 -14.89 1.03 6.38
C GLU A 111 -15.34 0.75 7.83
N GLY A 112 -16.66 0.79 8.05
CA GLY A 112 -17.27 0.44 9.33
C GLY A 112 -16.76 1.29 10.51
N ASP A 113 -16.39 0.62 11.60
CA ASP A 113 -15.99 1.28 12.85
C ASP A 113 -14.64 1.99 12.77
N GLN A 114 -13.85 1.76 11.72
CA GLN A 114 -12.57 2.44 11.53
C GLN A 114 -12.72 3.96 11.30
N GLN A 115 -13.91 4.45 10.95
CA GLN A 115 -14.16 5.90 10.85
C GLN A 115 -13.98 6.63 12.19
N TYR A 116 -14.08 5.90 13.31
CA TYR A 116 -13.88 6.43 14.66
C TYR A 116 -12.42 6.36 15.14
N MET A 117 -11.54 5.74 14.36
CA MET A 117 -10.11 5.67 14.62
C MET A 117 -9.37 6.84 13.98
N THR A 118 -8.21 7.17 14.53
CA THR A 118 -7.25 8.09 13.90
C THR A 118 -6.55 7.42 12.70
N PRO A 119 -5.98 8.21 11.76
CA PRO A 119 -5.18 7.66 10.66
C PRO A 119 -4.04 6.74 11.11
N TYR A 120 -3.40 7.04 12.25
CA TYR A 120 -2.36 6.17 12.81
C TYR A 120 -2.90 4.85 13.33
N GLU A 121 -4.00 4.89 14.09
CA GLU A 121 -4.64 3.68 14.62
C GLU A 121 -5.10 2.77 13.48
N CYS A 122 -5.70 3.31 12.42
CA CYS A 122 -6.08 2.52 11.24
C CYS A 122 -4.87 1.87 10.55
N TRP A 123 -3.79 2.64 10.35
CA TRP A 123 -2.57 2.11 9.76
C TRP A 123 -1.97 0.99 10.62
N LYS A 124 -1.85 1.25 11.93
CA LYS A 124 -1.25 0.33 12.89
C LYS A 124 -2.05 -0.98 12.95
N GLU A 125 -3.37 -0.87 13.11
CA GLU A 125 -4.26 -2.03 13.14
C GLU A 125 -4.14 -2.88 11.87
N ALA A 126 -4.12 -2.23 10.69
CA ALA A 126 -3.98 -2.94 9.41
C ALA A 126 -2.61 -3.64 9.30
N VAL A 127 -1.51 -2.96 9.63
CA VAL A 127 -0.16 -3.53 9.54
C VAL A 127 0.01 -4.68 10.52
N GLU A 128 -0.34 -4.50 11.80
CA GLU A 128 -0.19 -5.53 12.83
C GLU A 128 -1.02 -6.78 12.51
N LYS A 129 -2.25 -6.62 11.99
CA LYS A 129 -3.06 -7.76 11.56
C LYS A 129 -2.40 -8.53 10.42
N TRP A 130 -1.91 -7.85 9.39
CA TRP A 130 -1.30 -8.55 8.26
C TRP A 130 0.03 -9.23 8.62
N LEU A 131 0.86 -8.58 9.43
CA LEU A 131 2.11 -9.17 9.89
C LEU A 131 1.87 -10.41 10.76
N SER A 132 0.94 -10.33 11.73
CA SER A 132 0.60 -11.48 12.58
C SER A 132 0.01 -12.66 11.79
N PHE A 133 -0.81 -12.40 10.76
CA PHE A 133 -1.28 -13.46 9.87
C PHE A 133 -0.15 -14.09 9.07
N ALA A 134 0.80 -13.30 8.56
CA ALA A 134 1.94 -13.81 7.80
C ALA A 134 2.86 -14.74 8.62
N GLU A 135 2.99 -14.51 9.93
CA GLU A 135 3.79 -15.38 10.82
C GLU A 135 3.28 -16.83 10.86
N THR A 136 1.99 -17.05 10.58
CA THR A 136 1.36 -18.38 10.66
C THR A 136 1.02 -18.96 9.28
N ARG A 137 1.38 -18.28 8.19
CA ARG A 137 0.89 -18.59 6.84
C ARG A 137 1.99 -18.49 5.78
N SER A 138 2.27 -19.60 5.11
CA SER A 138 3.26 -19.66 4.02
C SER A 138 2.77 -19.10 2.69
N ASP A 139 1.47 -18.88 2.53
CA ASP A 139 0.84 -18.27 1.35
C ASP A 139 0.77 -16.74 1.43
N ILE A 140 1.35 -16.14 2.48
CA ILE A 140 1.50 -14.69 2.61
C ILE A 140 3.01 -14.35 2.63
N TYR A 141 3.40 -13.37 1.83
CA TYR A 141 4.73 -12.78 1.86
C TYR A 141 4.64 -11.28 2.09
N THR A 142 5.32 -10.80 3.13
CA THR A 142 5.28 -9.38 3.50
C THR A 142 6.51 -8.67 2.94
N VAL A 143 6.29 -7.44 2.47
CA VAL A 143 7.33 -6.59 1.91
C VAL A 143 7.28 -5.26 2.66
N ARG A 144 8.39 -4.90 3.28
CA ARG A 144 8.55 -3.54 3.77
C ARG A 144 8.98 -2.66 2.59
N TYR A 145 8.27 -1.56 2.37
CA TYR A 145 8.54 -0.65 1.26
C TYR A 145 9.94 -0.08 1.33
N GLU A 146 10.44 0.22 2.53
CA GLU A 146 11.80 0.73 2.73
C GLU A 146 12.85 -0.27 2.22
N ASP A 147 12.70 -1.56 2.54
CA ASP A 147 13.62 -2.63 2.11
C ASP A 147 13.57 -2.80 0.58
N LEU A 148 12.38 -2.71 -0.02
CA LEU A 148 12.22 -2.70 -1.48
C LEU A 148 12.97 -1.54 -2.16
N MET A 149 13.16 -0.42 -1.45
CA MET A 149 13.86 0.75 -1.97
C MET A 149 15.37 0.71 -1.72
N SER A 150 15.83 0.20 -0.57
CA SER A 150 17.25 0.15 -0.21
C SER A 150 17.96 -1.13 -0.67
N GLU A 151 17.24 -2.25 -0.69
CA GLU A 151 17.74 -3.61 -0.94
C GLU A 151 16.90 -4.27 -2.05
N PHE A 152 16.72 -3.54 -3.15
CA PHE A 152 15.79 -3.91 -4.23
C PHE A 152 16.01 -5.33 -4.77
N HIS A 153 17.27 -5.67 -5.09
CA HIS A 153 17.58 -6.99 -5.67
C HIS A 153 17.30 -8.10 -4.67
N ASP A 154 17.74 -7.96 -3.42
CA ASP A 154 17.52 -8.97 -2.37
C ASP A 154 16.03 -9.14 -2.06
N THR A 155 15.27 -8.04 -2.00
CA THR A 155 13.82 -8.07 -1.81
C THR A 155 13.11 -8.79 -2.96
N MET A 156 13.47 -8.48 -4.21
CA MET A 156 12.87 -9.12 -5.38
C MET A 156 13.26 -10.60 -5.52
N ASP A 157 14.50 -10.96 -5.19
CA ASP A 157 14.98 -12.34 -5.12
C ASP A 157 14.17 -13.15 -4.11
N GLY A 158 13.90 -12.57 -2.93
CA GLY A 158 13.04 -13.16 -1.90
C GLY A 158 11.61 -13.41 -2.41
N ILE A 159 11.02 -12.44 -3.10
CA ILE A 159 9.70 -12.57 -3.72
C ILE A 159 9.69 -13.68 -4.79
N ALA A 160 10.69 -13.75 -5.70
CA ALA A 160 10.72 -14.83 -6.70
C ALA A 160 10.93 -16.20 -6.09
N GLN A 161 11.81 -16.32 -5.09
CA GLN A 161 12.00 -17.58 -4.37
C GLN A 161 10.69 -18.05 -3.75
N TRP A 162 9.97 -17.16 -3.08
CA TRP A 162 8.66 -17.48 -2.51
C TRP A 162 7.62 -17.84 -3.58
N LEU A 163 7.69 -17.18 -4.75
CA LEU A 163 6.84 -17.52 -5.89
C LEU A 163 7.29 -18.79 -6.66
N GLY A 164 8.44 -19.37 -6.35
CA GLY A 164 9.00 -20.50 -7.10
C GLY A 164 9.35 -20.13 -8.54
N LEU A 165 9.75 -18.88 -8.78
CA LEU A 165 10.15 -18.36 -10.10
C LEU A 165 11.66 -18.44 -10.27
N ASP A 166 12.10 -18.58 -11.52
CA ASP A 166 13.51 -18.58 -11.87
C ASP A 166 14.09 -17.15 -11.78
N ARG A 167 15.28 -17.01 -11.18
CA ARG A 167 15.84 -15.74 -10.66
C ARG A 167 16.45 -14.82 -11.72
N ASN A 168 16.00 -14.89 -12.97
CA ASN A 168 16.66 -14.17 -14.05
C ASN A 168 16.40 -12.66 -13.97
N THR A 169 17.50 -11.90 -13.95
CA THR A 169 17.64 -10.42 -14.02
C THR A 169 16.34 -9.61 -13.82
N PHE A 170 16.08 -9.23 -12.57
CA PHE A 170 14.98 -8.32 -12.25
C PHE A 170 15.16 -6.97 -12.93
N LYS A 171 14.11 -6.53 -13.64
CA LYS A 171 14.02 -5.19 -14.18
C LYS A 171 13.56 -4.25 -13.09
N ASN A 172 14.48 -3.40 -12.61
CA ASN A 172 14.12 -2.26 -11.80
C ASN A 172 13.42 -1.21 -12.67
N ILE A 173 12.12 -1.04 -12.46
CA ILE A 173 11.27 -0.08 -13.20
C ILE A 173 10.95 1.16 -12.37
N ALA A 174 11.75 1.45 -11.33
CA ALA A 174 11.50 2.59 -10.45
C ALA A 174 11.47 3.95 -11.18
N GLU A 175 12.06 4.05 -12.39
CA GLU A 175 11.99 5.24 -13.25
C GLU A 175 10.77 5.28 -14.17
N LYS A 176 9.99 4.19 -14.27
CA LYS A 176 8.82 4.05 -15.14
C LYS A 176 7.49 4.11 -14.39
N VAL A 177 7.51 4.03 -13.06
CA VAL A 177 6.32 4.16 -12.21
C VAL A 177 6.30 5.57 -11.61
N ASP A 178 5.67 6.51 -12.32
CA ASP A 178 5.62 7.95 -12.00
C ASP A 178 4.90 8.31 -10.67
N ALA A 179 4.47 7.33 -9.87
CA ALA A 179 3.50 7.57 -8.81
C ALA A 179 4.06 7.79 -7.39
N ALA A 180 5.34 7.51 -7.11
CA ALA A 180 5.77 7.39 -5.70
C ALA A 180 7.24 7.69 -5.33
N ARG A 181 8.11 8.18 -6.22
CA ARG A 181 9.43 8.66 -5.75
C ARG A 181 9.26 10.01 -5.04
N PRO A 182 9.73 10.20 -3.79
CA PRO A 182 10.06 11.53 -3.32
C PRO A 182 11.13 12.05 -4.29
N ARG A 183 10.81 13.07 -5.07
CA ARG A 183 11.81 13.72 -5.93
C ARG A 183 12.93 14.21 -5.01
N LYS A 184 14.17 13.75 -5.24
CA LYS A 184 15.34 14.30 -4.55
C LYS A 184 15.39 15.80 -4.87
N GLY A 185 15.07 16.60 -3.85
CA GLY A 185 15.04 18.07 -3.93
C GLY A 185 13.64 18.65 -4.08
N GLY A 186 13.02 18.99 -2.96
CA GLY A 186 12.01 20.06 -2.84
C GLY A 186 10.66 19.83 -3.53
N TYR A 187 9.60 20.19 -2.82
CA TYR A 187 8.27 20.42 -3.40
C TYR A 187 8.33 21.63 -4.34
N GLY A 188 8.86 21.45 -5.55
CA GLY A 188 8.80 22.42 -6.63
C GLY A 188 7.48 22.29 -7.36
N TYR A 189 6.53 23.17 -7.02
CA TYR A 189 5.38 23.47 -7.88
C TYR A 189 5.92 24.03 -9.21
N GLY A 190 5.89 23.21 -10.26
CA GLY A 190 6.03 23.65 -11.64
C GLY A 190 4.64 23.78 -12.25
N GLY A 191 4.21 25.02 -12.46
CA GLY A 191 2.97 25.33 -13.17
C GLY A 191 3.05 24.99 -14.65
N VAL A 192 1.86 24.79 -15.22
CA VAL A 192 1.48 25.32 -16.53
C VAL A 192 0.06 25.84 -16.36
#